data_AF-A0AAJ6CJ82-F1
#
_entry.id   AF-A0AAJ6CJ82-F1
#
_cell.length_a   1.000
_cell.length_b   1.000
_cell.length_c   1.000
_cell.angle_alpha   90.00
_cell.angle_beta   90.00
_cell.angle_gamma   90.00
#
_symmetry.space_group_name_H-M   'P 1'
#
loop_
_entity.id
_entity.type
_entity.pdbx_description
1 polymer ?
#
loop_
_entity_poly.entity_id
_entity_poly.type
_entity_poly.pdbx_seq_one_letter_code
_entity_poly.pdbx_strand_id
1 'polypeptide(L)'
;MSTLRGTAYEQASLRVLQSWLRMSVYRTGGANDSGMDLCGWWMPHRLSNKSDIHSQDQAKTRVIVQCKALAKPVGPSIVRELEGTLIRAVWNKFEPYSDAFDLEDLRPAEAPLIGVLTSLSGFSKQSMLQAQSSRLPMLLLHLTSPHAEFRDMQCTGFLWNQALAQGILQKRFDVAWIQRTSEKSKQNQPEVVLYHDGIAVA
;
A
#
# COMPACT_ATOMS: atom_id res chain seq x y z
N MET A 1 -1.29 2.68 -23.34
CA MET A 1 -0.09 3.06 -22.57
C MET A 1 1.01 2.10 -22.95
N SER A 2 2.24 2.56 -23.20
CA SER A 2 3.33 1.64 -23.51
C SER A 2 3.61 0.75 -22.29
N THR A 3 3.77 -0.55 -22.53
CA THR A 3 4.10 -1.56 -21.50
C THR A 3 5.30 -1.15 -20.65
N LEU A 4 6.27 -0.44 -21.26
CA LEU A 4 7.42 0.15 -20.59
C LEU A 4 7.06 1.16 -19.49
N ARG A 5 6.10 2.07 -19.73
CA ARG A 5 5.71 3.08 -18.72
C ARG A 5 4.98 2.44 -17.54
N GLY A 6 4.11 1.46 -17.81
CA GLY A 6 3.44 0.70 -16.75
C GLY A 6 4.45 -0.03 -15.87
N THR A 7 5.38 -0.77 -16.49
CA THR A 7 6.44 -1.49 -15.79
C THR A 7 7.33 -0.56 -14.95
N ALA A 8 7.72 0.60 -15.50
CA ALA A 8 8.51 1.59 -14.75
C ALA A 8 7.75 2.13 -13.53
N TYR A 9 6.44 2.35 -13.65
CA TYR A 9 5.59 2.80 -12.55
C TYR A 9 5.40 1.72 -11.48
N GLU A 10 5.22 0.46 -11.87
CA GLU A 10 5.18 -0.68 -10.94
C GLU A 10 6.47 -0.79 -10.13
N GLN A 11 7.63 -0.70 -10.80
CA GLN A 11 8.94 -0.75 -10.15
C GLN A 11 9.15 0.42 -9.18
N ALA A 12 8.68 1.62 -9.54
CA ALA A 12 8.76 2.77 -8.65
C ALA A 12 7.81 2.66 -7.45
N SER A 13 6.58 2.20 -7.69
CA SER A 13 5.61 1.91 -6.62
C SER A 13 6.16 0.87 -5.65
N LEU A 14 6.79 -0.19 -6.16
CA LEU A 14 7.48 -1.22 -5.37
C LEU A 14 8.52 -0.59 -4.43
N ARG A 15 9.40 0.28 -4.97
CA ARG A 15 10.42 0.96 -4.17
C ARG A 15 9.81 1.80 -3.05
N VAL A 16 8.76 2.56 -3.34
CA VAL A 16 8.07 3.38 -2.33
C VAL A 16 7.45 2.52 -1.23
N LEU A 17 6.75 1.43 -1.59
CA LEU A 17 6.13 0.54 -0.61
C LEU A 17 7.17 -0.15 0.29
N GLN A 18 8.32 -0.54 -0.28
CA GLN A 18 9.42 -1.16 0.47
C GLN A 18 10.15 -0.15 1.37
N SER A 19 10.43 1.06 0.89
CA SER A 19 11.26 2.02 1.62
C SER A 19 10.45 2.81 2.66
N TRP A 20 9.26 3.28 2.30
CA TRP A 20 8.44 4.13 3.15
C TRP A 20 7.58 3.31 4.09
N LEU A 21 6.70 2.44 3.56
CA LEU A 21 5.79 1.63 4.36
C LEU A 21 6.42 0.33 4.90
N ARG A 22 7.70 0.08 4.60
CA ARG A 22 8.46 -1.12 5.02
C ARG A 22 7.75 -2.44 4.67
N MET A 23 7.04 -2.45 3.54
CA MET A 23 6.41 -3.67 3.04
C MET A 23 7.45 -4.58 2.39
N SER A 24 7.40 -5.88 2.68
CA SER A 24 8.17 -6.90 1.97
C SER A 24 7.37 -7.41 0.78
N VAL A 25 7.34 -6.60 -0.28
CA VAL A 25 6.60 -6.89 -1.53
C VAL A 25 7.55 -7.16 -2.69
N TYR A 26 7.07 -7.88 -3.71
CA TYR A 26 7.77 -8.18 -4.96
C TYR A 26 6.80 -8.16 -6.15
N ARG A 27 7.33 -8.09 -7.38
CA ARG A 27 6.51 -8.09 -8.60
C ARG A 27 5.97 -9.48 -8.90
N THR A 28 4.69 -9.57 -9.23
CA THR A 28 4.09 -10.75 -9.83
C THR A 28 4.31 -10.64 -11.34
N GLY A 29 5.25 -11.40 -11.89
CA GLY A 29 5.58 -11.30 -13.32
C GLY A 29 4.49 -11.86 -14.23
N GLY A 30 4.11 -11.11 -15.27
CA GLY A 30 3.59 -11.66 -16.53
C GLY A 30 2.06 -11.68 -16.73
N ALA A 31 1.65 -12.09 -17.94
CA ALA A 31 0.26 -12.28 -18.30
C ALA A 31 -0.39 -13.38 -17.43
N ASN A 32 -1.64 -13.16 -16.98
CA ASN A 32 -2.43 -13.98 -16.03
C ASN A 32 -2.21 -13.72 -14.53
N ASP A 33 -1.64 -12.58 -14.16
CA ASP A 33 -1.49 -12.14 -12.76
C ASP A 33 -2.81 -11.90 -11.99
N SER A 34 -3.97 -12.15 -12.61
CA SER A 34 -5.29 -12.00 -12.00
C SER A 34 -5.55 -10.58 -11.47
N GLY A 35 -4.91 -9.59 -12.09
CA GLY A 35 -4.98 -8.19 -11.68
C GLY A 35 -4.15 -7.91 -10.43
N MET A 36 -3.03 -8.58 -10.23
CA MET A 36 -2.07 -8.30 -9.16
C MET A 36 -0.76 -7.86 -9.81
N ASP A 37 -0.31 -6.63 -9.55
CA ASP A 37 0.97 -6.14 -10.10
C ASP A 37 2.13 -6.44 -9.14
N LEU A 38 1.87 -6.30 -7.82
CA LEU A 38 2.80 -6.67 -6.74
C LEU A 38 2.06 -7.48 -5.67
N CYS A 39 2.80 -8.28 -4.91
CA CYS A 39 2.28 -8.92 -3.70
C CYS A 39 3.38 -9.17 -2.67
N GLY A 40 2.99 -9.52 -1.44
CA GLY A 40 3.93 -9.80 -0.37
C GLY A 40 3.34 -9.63 1.02
N TRP A 41 4.14 -9.08 1.92
CA TRP A 41 3.85 -9.00 3.35
C TRP A 41 4.01 -7.59 3.90
N TRP A 42 3.22 -7.26 4.91
CA TRP A 42 3.34 -6.04 5.71
C TRP A 42 3.17 -6.36 7.19
N MET A 43 3.99 -5.69 8.01
CA MET A 43 3.94 -5.77 9.47
C MET A 43 3.84 -4.34 10.00
N PRO A 44 2.66 -3.69 9.91
CA PRO A 44 2.50 -2.28 10.26
C PRO A 44 2.96 -1.99 11.68
N HIS A 45 2.64 -2.86 12.63
CA HIS A 45 2.99 -2.70 14.06
C HIS A 45 4.50 -2.76 14.33
N ARG A 46 5.30 -3.31 13.42
CA ARG A 46 6.78 -3.28 13.49
C ARG A 46 7.38 -1.96 13.00
N LEU A 47 6.57 -1.03 12.47
CA LEU A 47 7.05 0.31 12.15
C LEU A 47 7.41 1.10 13.43
N SER A 48 6.84 0.74 14.58
CA SER A 48 7.23 1.27 15.88
C SER A 48 8.48 0.56 16.40
N ASN A 49 9.58 1.29 16.58
CA ASN A 49 10.83 0.78 17.16
C ASN A 49 10.73 0.50 18.67
N LYS A 50 9.59 0.73 19.32
CA LYS A 50 9.41 0.35 20.72
C LYS A 50 9.16 -1.14 20.78
N SER A 51 10.16 -1.84 21.30
CA SER A 51 10.14 -3.25 21.65
C SER A 51 9.10 -3.52 22.74
N ASP A 52 7.82 -3.54 22.40
CA ASP A 52 6.83 -4.26 23.18
C ASP A 52 7.07 -5.75 22.93
N ILE A 53 8.00 -6.30 23.71
CA ILE A 53 8.43 -7.70 23.69
C ILE A 53 7.27 -8.65 24.07
N HIS A 54 6.13 -8.12 24.50
CA HIS A 54 4.99 -8.89 25.01
C HIS A 54 3.72 -8.86 24.15
N SER A 55 3.69 -8.18 23.02
CA SER A 55 2.46 -8.06 22.23
C SER A 55 2.40 -9.10 21.10
N GLN A 56 1.36 -9.94 21.14
CA GLN A 56 0.86 -10.76 20.01
C GLN A 56 0.48 -9.93 18.76
N ASP A 57 0.77 -8.62 18.76
CA ASP A 57 0.33 -7.63 17.80
C ASP A 57 1.25 -7.51 16.58
N GLN A 58 2.23 -8.41 16.45
CA GLN A 58 3.13 -8.48 15.29
C GLN A 58 2.53 -9.26 14.10
N ALA A 59 1.20 -9.27 13.97
CA ALA A 59 0.52 -10.04 12.95
C ALA A 59 0.97 -9.63 11.55
N LYS A 60 1.60 -10.56 10.83
CA LYS A 60 1.90 -10.41 9.41
C LYS A 60 0.59 -10.29 8.64
N THR A 61 0.56 -9.34 7.72
CA THR A 61 -0.58 -9.08 6.83
C THR A 61 -0.14 -9.34 5.39
N ARG A 62 -0.90 -10.14 4.66
CA ARG A 62 -0.72 -10.33 3.22
C ARG A 62 -1.10 -9.05 2.49
N VAL A 63 -0.35 -8.72 1.45
CA VAL A 63 -0.57 -7.54 0.62
C VAL A 63 -0.71 -7.94 -0.83
N ILE A 64 -1.75 -7.42 -1.48
CA ILE A 64 -1.88 -7.40 -2.94
C ILE A 64 -1.89 -5.94 -3.37
N VAL A 65 -1.14 -5.62 -4.42
CA VAL A 65 -1.03 -4.26 -4.96
C VAL A 65 -1.44 -4.25 -6.42
N GLN A 66 -2.28 -3.30 -6.79
CA GLN A 66 -2.50 -2.87 -8.17
C GLN A 66 -1.85 -1.51 -8.41
N CYS A 67 -1.13 -1.37 -9.51
CA CYS A 67 -0.39 -0.19 -9.93
C CYS A 67 -1.00 0.38 -11.20
N LYS A 68 -1.65 1.55 -11.12
CA LYS A 68 -2.33 2.16 -12.27
C LYS A 68 -1.68 3.48 -12.68
N ALA A 69 -0.88 3.42 -13.75
CA ALA A 69 -0.18 4.57 -14.31
C ALA A 69 -1.02 5.41 -15.30
N LEU A 70 -2.33 5.58 -15.07
CA LEU A 70 -3.27 6.19 -16.02
C LEU A 70 -3.11 7.71 -16.19
N ALA A 71 -3.55 8.25 -17.33
CA ALA A 71 -3.49 9.68 -17.63
C ALA A 71 -4.62 10.48 -16.94
N LYS A 72 -5.74 9.81 -16.64
CA LYS A 72 -6.90 10.39 -15.94
C LYS A 72 -7.04 9.72 -14.57
N PRO A 73 -7.59 10.43 -13.56
CA PRO A 73 -7.80 9.86 -12.24
C PRO A 73 -8.53 8.53 -12.31
N VAL A 74 -8.08 7.58 -11.49
CA VAL A 74 -8.65 6.23 -11.42
C VAL A 74 -10.13 6.32 -11.03
N GLY A 75 -10.99 5.65 -11.79
CA GLY A 75 -12.45 5.57 -11.58
C GLY A 75 -12.87 4.41 -10.65
N PRO A 76 -14.14 4.38 -10.21
CA PRO A 76 -14.63 3.39 -9.24
C PRO A 76 -14.65 1.95 -9.80
N SER A 77 -14.60 1.77 -11.12
CA SER A 77 -14.50 0.45 -11.74
C SER A 77 -13.23 -0.30 -11.32
N ILE A 78 -12.10 0.40 -11.22
CA ILE A 78 -10.82 -0.19 -10.83
C ILE A 78 -10.81 -0.55 -9.34
N VAL A 79 -11.51 0.22 -8.50
CA VAL A 79 -11.69 -0.15 -7.09
C VAL A 79 -12.46 -1.47 -6.98
N ARG A 80 -13.55 -1.63 -7.77
CA ARG A 80 -14.31 -2.89 -7.84
C ARG A 80 -13.49 -4.06 -8.40
N GLU A 81 -12.60 -3.80 -9.36
CA GLU A 81 -11.64 -4.79 -9.86
C GLU A 81 -10.75 -5.29 -8.73
N LEU A 82 -10.16 -4.38 -7.93
CA LEU A 82 -9.36 -4.75 -6.77
C LEU A 82 -10.17 -5.50 -5.70
N GLU A 83 -11.42 -5.10 -5.43
CA GLU A 83 -12.32 -5.84 -4.52
C GLU A 83 -12.47 -7.30 -4.98
N GLY A 84 -12.71 -7.52 -6.28
CA GLY A 84 -12.79 -8.85 -6.88
C GLY A 84 -11.49 -9.64 -6.74
N THR A 85 -10.34 -8.99 -6.95
CA THR A 85 -9.01 -9.60 -6.76
C THR A 85 -8.81 -10.05 -5.32
N LEU A 86 -9.18 -9.23 -4.33
CA LEU A 86 -9.08 -9.58 -2.91
C LEU A 86 -9.98 -10.76 -2.54
N ILE A 87 -11.25 -10.74 -2.97
CA ILE A 87 -12.19 -11.84 -2.71
C ILE A 87 -11.65 -13.15 -3.28
N ARG A 88 -11.16 -13.12 -4.53
CA ARG A 88 -10.57 -14.29 -5.19
C ARG A 88 -9.30 -14.76 -4.48
N ALA A 89 -8.45 -13.86 -4.03
CA ALA A 89 -7.25 -14.19 -3.27
C ALA A 89 -7.58 -14.87 -1.94
N VAL A 90 -8.62 -14.42 -1.22
CA VAL A 90 -9.10 -15.10 -0.02
C VAL A 90 -9.61 -16.50 -0.36
N TRP A 91 -10.47 -16.63 -1.39
CA TRP A 91 -11.04 -17.92 -1.79
C TRP A 91 -9.97 -18.94 -2.21
N ASN A 92 -8.99 -18.49 -2.97
CA ASN A 92 -7.88 -19.31 -3.44
C ASN A 92 -6.78 -19.52 -2.40
N LYS A 93 -6.96 -18.99 -1.18
CA LYS A 93 -5.95 -19.02 -0.11
C LYS A 93 -4.60 -18.55 -0.62
N PHE A 94 -4.57 -17.40 -1.28
CA PHE A 94 -3.34 -16.81 -1.82
C PHE A 94 -2.25 -16.68 -0.74
N GLU A 95 -1.07 -17.23 -1.00
CA GLU A 95 0.08 -17.17 -0.11
C GLU A 95 1.25 -16.49 -0.85
N PRO A 96 1.62 -15.26 -0.47
CA PRO A 96 2.83 -14.64 -0.98
C PRO A 96 4.06 -15.41 -0.50
N TYR A 97 5.09 -15.44 -1.33
CA TYR A 97 6.37 -16.04 -0.97
C TYR A 97 6.96 -15.39 0.29
N SER A 98 7.60 -16.21 1.12
CA SER A 98 8.14 -15.85 2.43
C SER A 98 9.65 -16.11 2.42
N ASP A 99 10.47 -15.08 2.23
CA ASP A 99 11.93 -15.26 2.12
C ASP A 99 12.63 -15.57 3.44
N ALA A 100 12.13 -15.08 4.58
CA ALA A 100 12.62 -15.40 5.92
C ALA A 100 11.85 -14.56 6.93
N PHE A 101 11.03 -15.17 7.77
CA PHE A 101 10.70 -14.69 9.13
C PHE A 101 9.88 -15.82 9.76
N ASP A 102 10.53 -16.72 10.48
CA ASP A 102 9.87 -17.73 11.30
C ASP A 102 9.14 -17.03 12.45
N LEU A 103 7.89 -16.65 12.20
CA LEU A 103 6.90 -16.53 13.26
C LEU A 103 6.07 -17.79 13.11
N GLU A 104 6.38 -18.79 13.95
CA GLU A 104 5.86 -20.16 13.89
C GLU A 104 4.33 -20.27 14.03
N ASP A 105 3.62 -19.18 14.34
CA ASP A 105 2.26 -19.24 14.88
C ASP A 105 1.11 -19.00 13.88
N LEU A 106 1.36 -18.57 12.63
CA LEU A 106 0.28 -18.33 11.64
C LEU A 106 0.55 -18.99 10.30
N ARG A 107 -0.40 -19.81 9.84
CA ARG A 107 -0.44 -20.27 8.45
C ARG A 107 -0.64 -19.06 7.53
N PRO A 108 0.16 -18.88 6.47
CA PRO A 108 0.06 -17.71 5.58
C PRO A 108 -1.36 -17.42 5.07
N ALA A 109 -2.14 -18.44 4.72
CA ALA A 109 -3.54 -18.28 4.30
C ALA A 109 -4.49 -17.65 5.34
N GLU A 110 -4.15 -17.74 6.64
CA GLU A 110 -4.98 -17.23 7.75
C GLU A 110 -4.61 -15.80 8.15
N ALA A 111 -3.46 -15.32 7.68
CA ALA A 111 -3.07 -13.93 7.87
C ALA A 111 -4.08 -12.98 7.19
N PRO A 112 -4.38 -11.82 7.83
CA PRO A 112 -5.21 -10.79 7.21
C PRO A 112 -4.69 -10.39 5.84
N LEU A 113 -5.59 -9.97 4.94
CA LEU A 113 -5.24 -9.53 3.58
C LEU A 113 -5.68 -8.08 3.38
N ILE A 114 -4.79 -7.26 2.82
CA ILE A 114 -5.11 -5.90 2.37
C ILE A 114 -4.93 -5.76 0.87
N GLY A 115 -5.75 -4.89 0.27
CA GLY A 115 -5.53 -4.39 -1.09
C GLY A 115 -4.91 -3.01 -1.06
N VAL A 116 -3.86 -2.82 -1.86
CA VAL A 116 -3.25 -1.52 -2.10
C VAL A 116 -3.49 -1.15 -3.55
N LEU A 117 -4.00 0.06 -3.79
CA LEU A 117 -4.14 0.62 -5.13
C LEU A 117 -3.26 1.86 -5.24
N THR A 118 -2.22 1.80 -6.08
CA THR A 118 -1.40 2.97 -6.38
C THR A 118 -1.87 3.59 -7.70
N SER A 119 -1.94 4.93 -7.74
CA SER A 119 -2.33 5.67 -8.94
C SER A 119 -1.36 6.82 -9.21
N LEU A 120 -0.95 6.96 -10.48
CA LEU A 120 -0.12 8.08 -10.93
C LEU A 120 -0.90 9.40 -11.06
N SER A 121 -2.19 9.33 -11.39
CA SER A 121 -3.05 10.48 -11.63
C SER A 121 -4.09 10.69 -10.52
N GLY A 122 -3.92 10.00 -9.40
CA GLY A 122 -4.82 10.05 -8.26
C GLY A 122 -6.15 9.35 -8.51
N PHE A 123 -7.17 9.75 -7.76
CA PHE A 123 -8.46 9.06 -7.69
C PHE A 123 -9.61 10.03 -7.92
N SER A 124 -10.62 9.60 -8.67
CA SER A 124 -11.88 10.34 -8.74
C SER A 124 -12.58 10.34 -7.38
N LYS A 125 -13.45 11.33 -7.13
CA LYS A 125 -14.32 11.36 -5.93
C LYS A 125 -15.12 10.06 -5.77
N GLN A 126 -15.67 9.55 -6.88
CA GLN A 126 -16.47 8.32 -6.84
C GLN A 126 -15.63 7.08 -6.47
N SER A 127 -14.36 7.05 -6.86
CA SER A 127 -13.43 5.96 -6.48
C SER A 127 -13.10 6.00 -5.00
N MET A 128 -12.85 7.19 -4.46
CA MET A 128 -12.60 7.36 -3.03
C MET A 128 -13.83 6.97 -2.19
N LEU A 129 -15.03 7.35 -2.65
CA LEU A 129 -16.28 6.95 -2.00
C LEU A 129 -16.51 5.43 -2.06
N GLN A 130 -16.24 4.79 -3.21
CA GLN A 130 -16.31 3.33 -3.33
C GLN A 130 -15.32 2.63 -2.38
N ALA A 131 -14.08 3.11 -2.30
CA ALA A 131 -13.08 2.52 -1.40
C ALA A 131 -13.48 2.68 0.07
N GLN A 132 -14.00 3.84 0.45
CA GLN A 132 -14.49 4.11 1.81
C GLN A 132 -15.71 3.27 2.19
N SER A 133 -16.62 2.98 1.25
CA SER A 133 -17.80 2.15 1.50
C SER A 133 -17.50 0.64 1.47
N SER A 134 -16.36 0.24 0.90
CA SER A 134 -15.94 -1.16 0.86
C SER A 134 -15.72 -1.72 2.26
N ARG A 135 -16.10 -3.00 2.45
CA ARG A 135 -15.83 -3.77 3.67
C ARG A 135 -14.49 -4.50 3.62
N LEU A 136 -13.79 -4.46 2.50
CA LEU A 136 -12.47 -5.08 2.35
C LEU A 136 -11.40 -4.09 2.81
N PRO A 137 -10.36 -4.52 3.54
CA PRO A 137 -9.27 -3.61 3.95
C PRO A 137 -8.52 -3.05 2.74
N MET A 138 -8.59 -1.73 2.53
CA MET A 138 -7.98 -1.08 1.36
C MET A 138 -7.16 0.15 1.73
N LEU A 139 -6.04 0.30 1.02
CA LEU A 139 -5.17 1.47 1.02
C LEU A 139 -5.03 2.03 -0.41
N LEU A 140 -5.32 3.31 -0.59
CA LEU A 140 -5.19 4.03 -1.85
C LEU A 140 -4.05 5.04 -1.73
N LEU A 141 -3.10 4.97 -2.66
CA LEU A 141 -1.93 5.84 -2.70
C LEU A 141 -1.87 6.59 -4.03
N HIS A 142 -1.85 7.91 -3.99
CA HIS A 142 -1.52 8.75 -5.13
C HIS A 142 -0.02 8.97 -5.12
N LEU A 143 0.69 8.32 -6.05
CA LEU A 143 2.14 8.36 -6.14
C LEU A 143 2.55 9.12 -7.40
N THR A 144 3.24 10.24 -7.24
CA THR A 144 3.64 11.11 -8.35
C THR A 144 5.14 11.30 -8.38
N SER A 145 5.68 11.65 -9.56
CA SER A 145 7.09 11.98 -9.73
C SER A 145 7.19 13.09 -10.79
N PRO A 146 8.05 14.10 -10.58
CA PRO A 146 8.35 15.08 -11.62
C PRO A 146 9.15 14.47 -12.78
N HIS A 147 9.84 13.35 -12.54
CA HIS A 147 10.64 12.65 -13.54
C HIS A 147 9.86 11.54 -14.24
N ALA A 148 10.02 11.42 -15.57
CA ALA A 148 9.39 10.40 -16.40
C ALA A 148 9.75 8.95 -16.03
N GLU A 149 10.92 8.75 -15.41
CA GLU A 149 11.40 7.45 -14.93
C GLU A 149 11.01 7.14 -13.48
N PHE A 150 10.24 8.01 -12.82
CA PHE A 150 9.75 7.78 -11.46
C PHE A 150 10.86 7.57 -10.41
N ARG A 151 11.99 8.28 -10.55
CA ARG A 151 13.13 8.19 -9.60
C ARG A 151 12.81 8.80 -8.23
N ASP A 152 12.16 9.96 -8.23
CA ASP A 152 11.77 10.70 -7.02
C ASP A 152 10.26 10.62 -6.81
N MET A 153 9.74 9.39 -6.80
CA MET A 153 8.32 9.15 -6.58
C MET A 153 7.95 9.43 -5.12
N GLN A 154 6.94 10.27 -4.93
CA GLN A 154 6.44 10.71 -3.63
C GLN A 154 4.95 10.41 -3.49
N CYS A 155 4.50 10.19 -2.25
CA CYS A 155 3.09 10.07 -1.96
C CYS A 155 2.47 11.47 -1.79
N THR A 156 1.54 11.81 -2.70
CA THR A 156 0.81 13.09 -2.72
C THR A 156 -0.68 12.92 -2.42
N GLY A 157 -1.09 11.72 -2.02
CA GLY A 157 -2.44 11.44 -1.55
C GLY A 157 -2.49 10.06 -0.91
N PHE A 158 -3.15 9.98 0.23
CA PHE A 158 -3.18 8.79 1.06
C PHE A 158 -4.60 8.61 1.61
N LEU A 159 -5.15 7.42 1.47
CA LEU A 159 -6.47 7.09 1.98
C LEU A 159 -6.54 5.62 2.34
N TRP A 160 -6.87 5.31 3.59
CA TRP A 160 -7.37 3.98 3.97
C TRP A 160 -8.87 4.04 4.24
N ASN A 161 -9.54 2.89 4.16
CA ASN A 161 -10.93 2.78 4.58
C ASN A 161 -11.06 2.28 6.02
N GLN A 162 -12.31 2.25 6.51
CA GLN A 162 -12.62 1.84 7.88
C GLN A 162 -12.25 0.37 8.16
N ALA A 163 -12.38 -0.53 7.17
CA ALA A 163 -12.01 -1.93 7.33
C ALA A 163 -10.51 -2.10 7.64
N LEU A 164 -9.65 -1.33 6.96
CA LEU A 164 -8.21 -1.32 7.24
C LEU A 164 -7.92 -0.63 8.59
N ALA A 165 -8.47 0.57 8.80
CA ALA A 165 -8.18 1.39 9.97
C ALA A 165 -8.62 0.71 11.28
N GLN A 166 -9.84 0.17 11.33
CA GLN A 166 -10.40 -0.43 12.55
C GLN A 166 -10.03 -1.90 12.73
N GLY A 167 -9.82 -2.62 11.62
CA GLY A 167 -9.45 -4.03 11.64
C GLY A 167 -7.96 -4.19 11.88
N ILE A 168 -7.19 -4.20 10.80
CA ILE A 168 -5.77 -4.59 10.82
C ILE A 168 -4.90 -3.55 11.56
N LEU A 169 -5.20 -2.27 11.40
CA LEU A 169 -4.46 -1.19 12.06
C LEU A 169 -4.99 -0.86 13.47
N GLN A 170 -6.12 -1.45 13.87
CA GLN A 170 -6.70 -1.35 15.22
C GLN A 170 -6.86 0.09 15.76
N LYS A 171 -7.01 1.10 14.89
CA LYS A 171 -7.06 2.53 15.23
C LYS A 171 -5.81 3.06 15.96
N ARG A 172 -4.69 2.36 15.85
CA ARG A 172 -3.40 2.78 16.44
C ARG A 172 -2.57 3.63 15.49
N PHE A 173 -2.99 3.72 14.23
CA PHE A 173 -2.31 4.49 13.21
C PHE A 173 -3.08 5.74 12.81
N ASP A 174 -2.34 6.84 12.69
CA ASP A 174 -2.82 8.11 12.17
C ASP A 174 -1.94 8.58 11.01
N VAL A 175 -2.50 9.44 10.16
CA VAL A 175 -1.78 10.06 9.05
C VAL A 175 -1.85 11.58 9.16
N ALA A 176 -0.71 12.25 9.00
CA ALA A 176 -0.64 13.71 8.96
C ALA A 176 0.17 14.19 7.76
N TRP A 177 -0.15 15.38 7.29
CA TRP A 177 0.64 16.09 6.29
C TRP A 177 1.49 17.14 6.99
N ILE A 178 2.81 17.00 6.93
CA ILE A 178 3.75 17.97 7.48
C ILE A 178 4.46 18.71 6.35
N GLN A 179 4.90 19.94 6.62
CA GLN A 179 5.74 20.69 5.69
C GLN A 179 7.20 20.42 6.04
N ARG A 180 7.95 19.76 5.16
CA ARG A 180 9.40 19.61 5.33
C ARG A 180 10.12 20.61 4.42
N THR A 181 11.00 21.40 5.01
CA THR A 181 11.83 22.35 4.26
C THR A 181 13.00 21.58 3.65
N SER A 182 13.09 21.55 2.32
CA SER A 182 14.23 20.95 1.65
C SER A 182 15.45 21.86 1.79
N GLU A 183 16.53 21.33 2.36
CA GLU A 183 17.83 22.01 2.46
C GLU A 183 18.37 22.43 1.08
N LYS A 184 17.99 21.72 0.01
CA LYS A 184 18.49 21.95 -1.35
C LYS A 184 17.71 22.97 -2.15
N SER A 185 16.42 23.19 -1.89
CA SER A 185 15.58 24.06 -2.73
C SER A 185 14.89 25.21 -1.99
N LYS A 186 15.00 25.30 -0.65
CA LYS A 186 14.24 26.25 0.19
C LYS A 186 12.71 26.24 -0.07
N GLN A 187 12.20 25.21 -0.73
CA GLN A 187 10.77 25.02 -0.94
C GLN A 187 10.25 24.04 0.11
N ASN A 188 9.11 24.39 0.70
CA ASN A 188 8.34 23.47 1.53
C ASN A 188 7.64 22.47 0.62
N GLN A 189 7.90 21.18 0.84
CA GLN A 189 7.14 20.11 0.20
C GLN A 189 6.28 19.43 1.26
N PRO A 190 4.97 19.22 1.00
CA PRO A 190 4.12 18.44 1.88
C PRO A 190 4.59 16.99 1.86
N GLU A 191 4.85 16.46 3.04
CA GLU A 191 5.24 15.07 3.26
C GLU A 191 4.16 14.40 4.11
N VAL A 192 3.75 13.20 3.70
CA VAL A 192 2.85 12.38 4.48
C VAL A 192 3.65 11.61 5.52
N VAL A 193 3.21 11.69 6.77
CA VAL A 193 3.83 10.97 7.90
C VAL A 193 2.78 10.10 8.56
N LEU A 194 3.14 8.84 8.78
CA LEU A 194 2.36 7.89 9.55
C LEU A 194 2.82 7.92 11.00
N TYR A 195 1.84 7.93 11.89
CA TYR A 195 2.04 7.85 13.33
C TYR A 195 1.48 6.52 13.82
N HIS A 196 2.16 5.90 14.79
CA HIS A 196 1.67 4.77 15.57
C HIS A 196 1.64 5.17 17.03
N ASP A 197 0.46 5.17 17.65
CA ASP A 197 0.21 5.69 19.01
C ASP A 197 0.84 7.08 19.24
N GLY A 198 0.70 7.97 18.24
CA GLY A 198 1.24 9.34 18.29
C GLY A 198 2.75 9.47 18.04
N ILE A 199 3.46 8.38 17.72
CA ILE A 199 4.89 8.40 17.39
C ILE A 199 5.05 8.29 15.86
N ALA A 200 5.81 9.19 15.24
CA ALA A 200 6.09 9.11 13.81
C ALA A 200 6.89 7.84 13.47
N VAL A 201 6.42 7.06 12.50
CA VAL A 201 6.99 5.74 12.14
C VAL A 201 7.29 5.58 10.65
N ALA A 202 6.71 6.39 9.77
CA ALA A 202 7.03 6.43 8.34
C ALA A 202 6.77 7.82 7.77
#